data_AF-A0A843AIL6-F1
#
_entry.id   AF-A0A843AIL6-F1
#
_cell.length_a   1.000
_cell.length_b   1.000
_cell.length_c   1.000
_cell.angle_alpha   90.00
_cell.angle_beta   90.00
_cell.angle_gamma   90.00
#
_symmetry.space_group_name_H-M   'P 1'
#
loop_
_entity.id
_entity.type
_entity.pdbx_description
1 polymer ?
#
loop_
_entity_poly.entity_id
_entity_poly.type
_entity_poly.pdbx_seq_one_letter_code
_entity_poly.pdbx_strand_id
1 'polypeptide(L)'
;MELTALEIEELQEKLLIIRRFISQEKGYKNFYYQGIDLEDKKTPVGWLNKLLELDDSEELLQNCIMELEDMKNNPRSFTPEEFHEFLIDQDWKFLYKKYGMETIEDVKKLDMERFMELL
;
A
#
# COMPACT_ATOMS: atom_id res chain seq x y z
N MET A 1 17.33 -3.67 12.01
CA MET A 1 18.10 -2.68 11.23
C MET A 1 17.41 -1.35 11.46
N GLU A 2 18.13 -0.27 11.80
CA GLU A 2 17.50 1.05 11.89
C GLU A 2 17.39 1.62 10.47
N LEU A 3 16.16 1.92 10.04
CA LEU A 3 15.91 2.60 8.77
C LEU A 3 16.27 4.08 8.90
N THR A 4 16.88 4.65 7.87
CA THR A 4 17.07 6.10 7.79
C THR A 4 15.72 6.79 7.57
N ALA A 5 15.61 8.07 7.92
CA ALA A 5 14.39 8.84 7.69
C ALA A 5 13.92 8.81 6.22
N LEU A 6 14.88 8.82 5.27
CA LEU A 6 14.59 8.72 3.84
C LEU A 6 14.03 7.33 3.47
N GLU A 7 14.58 6.26 4.04
CA GLU A 7 14.09 4.90 3.78
C GLU A 7 12.72 4.65 4.40
N ILE A 8 12.44 5.24 5.56
CA ILE A 8 11.11 5.21 6.18
C ILE A 8 10.09 5.93 5.29
N GLU A 9 10.42 7.13 4.81
CA GLU A 9 9.56 7.89 3.90
C GLU A 9 9.32 7.13 2.59
N GLU A 10 10.36 6.59 1.96
CA GLU A 10 10.23 5.83 0.71
C GLU A 10 9.37 4.56 0.90
N LEU A 11 9.58 3.82 2.00
CA LEU A 11 8.78 2.64 2.29
C LEU A 11 7.31 3.02 2.54
N GLN A 12 7.07 4.07 3.31
CA GLN A 12 5.72 4.54 3.61
C GLN A 12 4.94 4.91 2.33
N GLU A 13 5.57 5.65 1.43
CA GLU A 13 4.98 6.01 0.15
C GLU A 13 4.69 4.79 -0.74
N LYS A 14 5.60 3.81 -0.78
CA LYS A 14 5.38 2.56 -1.53
C LYS A 14 4.19 1.78 -0.96
N LEU A 15 4.11 1.65 0.37
CA LEU A 15 2.98 0.98 1.03
C LEU A 15 1.66 1.71 0.79
N LEU A 16 1.66 3.05 0.76
CA LEU A 16 0.49 3.85 0.41
C LEU A 16 -0.04 3.54 -0.99
N ILE A 17 0.85 3.45 -1.98
CA ILE A 17 0.49 3.13 -3.36
C ILE A 17 -0.08 1.71 -3.44
N ILE A 18 0.57 0.74 -2.77
CA ILE A 18 0.11 -0.67 -2.74
C ILE A 18 -1.26 -0.78 -2.09
N ARG A 19 -1.45 -0.17 -0.92
CA ARG A 19 -2.75 -0.16 -0.21
C ARG A 19 -3.85 0.41 -1.09
N ARG A 20 -3.57 1.51 -1.79
CA ARG A 20 -4.53 2.13 -2.72
C ARG A 20 -4.91 1.18 -3.86
N PHE A 21 -3.94 0.50 -4.46
CA PHE A 21 -4.21 -0.49 -5.51
C PHE A 21 -5.08 -1.65 -4.99
N ILE A 22 -4.72 -2.24 -3.85
CA ILE A 22 -5.47 -3.35 -3.25
C ILE A 22 -6.91 -2.94 -2.91
N SER A 23 -7.09 -1.76 -2.33
CA SER A 23 -8.42 -1.24 -2.01
C SER A 23 -9.28 -1.05 -3.26
N GLN A 24 -8.67 -0.64 -4.38
CA GLN A 24 -9.35 -0.57 -5.67
C GLN A 24 -9.71 -1.96 -6.20
N GLU A 25 -8.78 -2.92 -6.22
CA GLU A 25 -9.04 -4.28 -6.70
C GLU A 25 -10.13 -4.99 -5.88
N LYS A 26 -10.03 -4.92 -4.55
CA LYS A 26 -11.06 -5.46 -3.64
C LYS A 26 -12.40 -4.75 -3.81
N GLY A 27 -12.39 -3.42 -3.96
CA GLY A 27 -13.59 -2.64 -4.24
C GLY A 27 -14.27 -3.04 -5.55
N TYR A 28 -13.50 -3.21 -6.62
CA TYR A 28 -13.99 -3.68 -7.91
C TYR A 28 -14.58 -5.09 -7.80
N LYS A 29 -13.87 -6.01 -7.14
CA LYS A 29 -14.33 -7.39 -6.93
C LYS A 29 -15.64 -7.42 -6.14
N ASN A 30 -15.70 -6.69 -5.03
CA ASN A 30 -16.88 -6.61 -4.18
C ASN A 30 -18.08 -5.99 -4.91
N PHE A 31 -17.87 -5.04 -5.82
CA PHE A 31 -18.96 -4.40 -6.54
C PHE A 31 -19.49 -5.25 -7.72
N TYR A 32 -18.59 -5.81 -8.52
CA TYR A 32 -18.97 -6.47 -9.79
C TYR A 32 -19.17 -7.99 -9.68
N TYR A 33 -18.56 -8.64 -8.68
CA TYR A 33 -18.52 -10.11 -8.60
C TYR A 33 -19.22 -10.67 -7.36
N GLN A 34 -20.06 -9.86 -6.70
CA GLN A 34 -20.92 -10.35 -5.62
C GLN A 34 -21.78 -11.53 -6.10
N GLY A 35 -21.51 -12.72 -5.54
CA GLY A 35 -22.22 -13.95 -5.85
C GLY A 35 -21.76 -14.67 -7.12
N ILE A 36 -20.63 -14.26 -7.73
CA ILE A 36 -20.03 -14.92 -8.89
C ILE A 36 -18.61 -15.37 -8.50
N ASP A 37 -18.36 -16.67 -8.57
CA ASP A 37 -17.03 -17.25 -8.33
C ASP A 37 -16.20 -17.12 -9.62
N LEU A 38 -15.37 -16.09 -9.70
CA LEU A 38 -14.41 -15.87 -10.78
C LEU A 38 -13.00 -16.14 -10.28
N GLU A 39 -12.22 -16.85 -11.10
CA GLU A 39 -10.78 -16.99 -10.85
C GLU A 39 -10.11 -15.61 -10.89
N ASP A 40 -9.38 -15.28 -9.82
CA ASP A 40 -8.65 -14.02 -9.72
C ASP A 40 -7.57 -13.96 -10.81
N LYS A 41 -7.56 -12.86 -11.58
CA LYS A 41 -6.47 -12.60 -12.53
C LYS A 41 -5.19 -12.34 -11.76
N LYS A 42 -4.27 -13.30 -11.79
CA LYS A 42 -2.94 -13.15 -11.21
C LYS A 42 -2.14 -12.11 -11.98
N THR A 43 -1.54 -11.19 -11.24
CA THR A 43 -0.52 -10.28 -11.78
C THR A 43 0.78 -11.07 -12.02
N PRO A 44 1.70 -10.59 -12.88
CA PRO A 44 3.02 -11.20 -13.01
C PRO A 44 3.90 -11.05 -11.76
N VAL A 45 3.45 -10.26 -10.76
CA VAL A 45 4.21 -9.92 -9.57
C VAL A 45 3.78 -10.79 -8.40
N GLY A 46 4.63 -11.76 -8.05
CA GLY A 46 4.30 -12.79 -7.05
C GLY A 46 3.97 -12.26 -5.67
N TRP A 47 4.68 -11.23 -5.18
CA TRP A 47 4.40 -10.63 -3.86
C TRP A 47 3.06 -9.89 -3.85
N LEU A 48 2.68 -9.25 -4.96
CA LEU A 48 1.43 -8.52 -5.07
C LEU A 48 0.23 -9.47 -5.06
N ASN A 49 0.34 -10.62 -5.72
CA ASN A 49 -0.69 -11.65 -5.68
C ASN A 49 -0.92 -12.16 -4.25
N LYS A 50 0.15 -12.37 -3.47
CA LYS A 50 0.03 -12.77 -2.05
C LYS A 50 -0.75 -11.74 -1.24
N LEU A 51 -0.50 -10.44 -1.46
CA LEU A 51 -1.24 -9.39 -0.76
C LEU A 51 -2.71 -9.32 -1.20
N LEU A 52 -3.02 -9.57 -2.48
CA LEU A 52 -4.40 -9.60 -2.98
C LEU A 52 -5.21 -10.78 -2.44
N GLU A 53 -4.56 -11.93 -2.24
CA GLU A 53 -5.17 -13.16 -1.70
C GLU A 53 -5.45 -13.07 -0.17
N LEU A 54 -4.78 -12.17 0.55
CA LEU A 54 -4.98 -11.95 1.98
C LEU A 54 -6.21 -11.06 2.24
N ASP A 55 -7.20 -11.59 2.97
CA ASP A 55 -8.44 -10.87 3.30
C ASP A 55 -8.17 -9.57 4.10
N ASP A 56 -7.21 -9.63 5.02
CA ASP A 56 -6.81 -8.57 5.95
C ASP A 56 -5.69 -7.66 5.42
N SER A 57 -5.29 -7.77 4.16
CA SER A 57 -4.14 -7.02 3.63
C SER A 57 -4.29 -5.50 3.67
N GLU A 58 -5.50 -4.96 3.61
CA GLU A 58 -5.71 -3.51 3.76
C GLU A 58 -5.44 -3.04 5.20
N GLU A 59 -5.83 -3.84 6.19
CA GLU A 59 -5.59 -3.57 7.61
C GLU A 59 -4.10 -3.73 7.94
N LEU A 60 -3.47 -4.80 7.45
CA LEU A 60 -2.03 -5.02 7.59
C LEU A 60 -1.24 -3.84 7.04
N LEU A 61 -1.52 -3.41 5.80
CA LEU A 61 -0.82 -2.29 5.18
C LEU A 61 -1.07 -0.98 5.91
N GLN A 62 -2.29 -0.74 6.39
CA GLN A 62 -2.61 0.43 7.21
C GLN A 62 -1.75 0.46 8.47
N ASN A 63 -1.68 -0.65 9.21
CA ASN A 63 -0.86 -0.74 10.42
C ASN A 63 0.61 -0.48 10.13
N CYS A 64 1.18 -1.07 9.07
CA CYS A 64 2.56 -0.78 8.67
C CYS A 64 2.81 0.69 8.34
N ILE A 65 1.88 1.35 7.63
CA ILE A 65 2.02 2.78 7.29
C ILE A 65 1.97 3.65 8.56
N MET A 66 1.09 3.31 9.50
CA MET A 66 0.95 4.01 10.79
C MET A 66 2.21 3.84 11.64
N GLU A 67 2.77 2.63 11.71
CA GLU A 67 4.04 2.38 12.41
C GLU A 67 5.19 3.21 11.84
N LEU A 68 5.28 3.33 10.51
CA LEU A 68 6.29 4.17 9.86
C LEU A 68 6.07 5.67 10.14
N GLU A 69 4.82 6.11 10.27
CA GLU A 69 4.51 7.48 10.65
C GLU A 69 4.88 7.78 12.11
N ASP A 70 4.61 6.84 13.02
CA ASP A 70 5.02 6.91 14.42
C ASP A 70 6.54 6.98 14.57
N MET A 71 7.29 6.26 13.72
CA MET A 71 8.76 6.33 13.68
C MET A 71 9.27 7.70 13.24
N LYS A 72 8.52 8.43 12.40
CA LYS A 72 8.87 9.79 11.95
C LYS A 72 8.53 10.84 13.02
N ASN A 73 7.40 10.67 13.70
CA ASN A 73 6.83 11.66 14.63
C ASN A 73 6.71 11.08 16.06
N ASN A 74 7.69 11.36 16.92
CA ASN A 74 7.63 10.96 18.34
C ASN A 74 6.83 11.99 19.18
N PRO A 75 5.89 11.64 20.09
CA PRO A 75 5.61 10.32 20.67
C PRO A 75 4.11 9.94 20.72
N ARG A 76 3.28 10.41 19.78
CA ARG A 76 1.85 10.09 19.80
C ARG A 76 1.55 9.13 18.66
N SER A 77 1.00 7.97 19.02
CA SER A 77 0.53 7.00 18.04
C SER A 77 -0.54 7.61 17.14
N PHE A 78 -0.34 7.45 15.85
CA PHE A 78 -1.30 7.80 14.81
C PHE A 78 -2.63 7.09 15.08
N THR A 79 -3.75 7.83 15.10
CA THR A 79 -5.07 7.19 15.26
C THR A 79 -5.64 6.78 13.89
N PRO A 80 -6.60 5.83 13.85
CA PRO A 80 -7.28 5.47 12.60
C PRO A 80 -7.97 6.66 11.91
N GLU A 81 -8.46 7.64 12.67
CA GLU A 81 -9.06 8.87 12.14
C GLU A 81 -8.02 9.77 11.47
N GLU A 82 -6.87 9.96 12.13
CA GLU A 82 -5.72 10.71 11.59
C GLU A 82 -5.19 10.03 10.31
N PHE A 83 -5.25 8.70 10.24
CA PHE A 83 -4.92 7.95 9.04
C PHE A 83 -5.84 8.26 7.86
N HIS A 84 -7.15 8.46 8.10
CA HIS A 84 -8.06 8.81 7.02
C HIS A 84 -7.74 10.21 6.44
N GLU A 85 -7.48 11.19 7.31
CA GLU A 85 -7.06 12.53 6.89
C GLU A 85 -5.73 12.48 6.14
N PHE A 86 -4.76 11.72 6.65
CA PHE A 86 -3.47 11.49 6.00
C PHE A 86 -3.59 10.96 4.58
N LEU A 87 -4.52 10.03 4.32
CA LEU A 87 -4.77 9.50 2.97
C LEU A 87 -5.36 10.53 2.02
N ILE A 88 -6.22 11.43 2.52
CA ILE A 88 -6.85 12.50 1.73
C ILE A 88 -5.80 13.54 1.32
N ASP A 89 -4.87 13.84 2.23
CA ASP A 89 -3.84 14.85 2.03
C ASP A 89 -2.70 14.40 1.10
N GLN A 90 -2.65 13.11 0.73
CA GLN A 90 -1.62 12.59 -0.19
C GLN A 90 -1.75 13.19 -1.60
N ASP A 91 -0.64 13.75 -2.11
CA ASP A 91 -0.53 14.11 -3.53
C ASP A 91 -0.19 12.87 -4.37
N TRP A 92 -1.24 12.17 -4.77
CA TRP A 92 -1.13 10.97 -5.60
C TRP A 92 -0.48 11.22 -6.96
N LYS A 93 -0.62 12.44 -7.52
CA LYS A 93 0.04 12.77 -8.79
C LYS A 93 1.54 12.90 -8.59
N PHE A 94 1.95 13.50 -7.48
CA PHE A 94 3.35 13.55 -7.09
C PHE A 94 3.92 12.14 -6.85
N LEU A 95 3.23 11.30 -6.08
CA LEU A 95 3.67 9.93 -5.79
C LEU A 95 3.85 9.10 -7.07
N TYR A 96 2.86 9.12 -7.97
CA TYR A 96 2.97 8.38 -9.23
C TYR A 96 4.13 8.91 -10.09
N LYS A 97 4.31 10.23 -10.16
CA LYS A 97 5.44 10.83 -10.87
C LYS A 97 6.80 10.44 -10.24
N LYS A 98 6.90 10.42 -8.91
CA LYS A 98 8.11 10.06 -8.16
C LYS A 98 8.56 8.64 -8.49
N TYR A 99 7.62 7.71 -8.65
CA TYR A 99 7.90 6.30 -8.95
C TYR A 99 7.74 5.92 -10.44
N GLY A 100 7.63 6.90 -11.35
CA GLY A 100 7.55 6.63 -12.80
C GLY A 100 6.29 5.87 -13.22
N MET A 101 5.19 6.08 -12.51
CA MET A 101 3.89 5.48 -12.74
C MET A 101 3.00 6.44 -13.55
N GLU A 102 2.36 5.90 -14.59
CA GLU A 102 1.33 6.60 -15.37
C GLU A 102 -0.07 6.28 -14.84
N THR A 103 -0.24 5.05 -14.35
CA THR A 103 -1.52 4.53 -13.83
C THR A 103 -1.32 3.72 -12.55
N ILE A 104 -2.39 3.44 -11.81
CA ILE A 104 -2.33 2.58 -10.62
C ILE A 104 -1.81 1.16 -10.93
N GLU A 105 -2.07 0.66 -12.15
CA GLU A 105 -1.59 -0.63 -12.66
C GLU A 105 -0.07 -0.74 -12.73
N ASP A 106 0.63 0.40 -12.70
CA ASP A 106 2.08 0.46 -12.65
C ASP A 106 2.64 0.13 -11.26
N VAL A 107 1.80 -0.14 -10.25
CA VAL A 107 2.23 -0.61 -8.92
C VAL A 107 3.15 -1.83 -8.99
N LYS A 108 2.98 -2.66 -10.03
CA LYS A 108 3.83 -3.82 -10.34
C LYS A 108 5.28 -3.47 -10.68
N LYS A 109 5.57 -2.19 -10.98
CA LYS A 109 6.91 -1.66 -11.25
C LYS A 109 7.62 -1.21 -9.97
N LEU A 110 6.92 -1.15 -8.83
CA LEU A 110 7.53 -0.77 -7.57
C LEU A 110 8.56 -1.83 -7.17
N ASP A 111 9.79 -1.39 -6.94
CA ASP A 111 10.82 -2.21 -6.33
C ASP A 111 10.54 -2.35 -4.84
N MET A 112 10.08 -3.54 -4.47
CA MET A 112 9.77 -3.97 -3.12
C MET A 112 10.71 -5.07 -2.62
N GLU A 113 11.70 -5.51 -3.40
CA GLU A 113 12.53 -6.67 -3.03
C GLU A 113 13.20 -6.45 -1.67
N ARG A 114 13.84 -5.28 -1.51
CA ARG A 114 14.52 -4.87 -0.29
C ARG A 114 13.60 -4.74 0.93
N PHE A 115 12.31 -4.47 0.71
CA PHE A 115 11.33 -4.25 1.78
C PHE A 115 10.58 -5.52 2.16
N MET A 116 10.38 -6.43 1.21
CA MET A 116 9.85 -7.76 1.49
C MET A 116 10.82 -8.61 2.33
N GLU A 117 12.12 -8.29 2.32
CA GLU A 117 13.10 -8.88 3.26
C GLU A 117 12.97 -8.36 4.71
N LEU A 118 12.23 -7.27 4.92
CA LEU A 118 12.00 -6.68 6.24
C LEU A 118 10.70 -7.16 6.90
N LEU A 119 9.82 -7.81 6.13
CA LEU A 119 8.56 -8.42 6.57
C LEU A 119 8.77 -9.91 6.85
#